data_AF-A0A8C4W0M3-F1
#
_entry.id   AF-A0A8C4W0M3-F1
#
_cell.length_a   1.000
_cell.length_b   1.000
_cell.length_c   1.000
_cell.angle_alpha   90.00
_cell.angle_beta   90.00
_cell.angle_gamma   90.00
#
_symmetry.space_group_name_H-M   'P 1'
#
loop_
_entity.id
_entity.type
_entity.pdbx_description
1 polymer ?
#
loop_
_entity_poly.entity_id
_entity_poly.type
_entity_poly.pdbx_seq_one_letter_code
_entity_poly.pdbx_strand_id
1 'polypeptide(L)'
;DVADLIIYSFHLFIGNFDWVGNDFTQNAGAGIVINQADVANNTSIVKQLKAVFERDWYSHYAKSLQPTKIPNCLNYKLNKAVASKTAMN
;
A
#
# COMPACT_ATOMS: atom_id res chain seq x y z
N ASP A 1 -5.65 -4.69 -12.78
CA ASP A 1 -5.19 -5.48 -11.63
C ASP A 1 -3.72 -5.15 -11.42
N VAL A 2 -3.44 -4.25 -10.49
CA VAL A 2 -2.07 -4.00 -10.03
C VAL A 2 -1.81 -4.96 -8.88
N ALA A 3 -0.61 -5.55 -8.84
CA ALA A 3 -0.26 -6.52 -7.81
C ALA A 3 0.24 -5.81 -6.55
N ASP A 4 -0.22 -6.27 -5.40
CA ASP A 4 0.21 -5.78 -4.09
C ASP A 4 1.45 -6.54 -3.61
N LEU A 5 2.38 -5.83 -2.96
CA LEU A 5 3.62 -6.37 -2.42
C LEU A 5 3.84 -5.89 -0.98
N ILE A 6 3.83 -6.81 -0.01
CA ILE A 6 4.15 -6.52 1.39
C ILE A 6 5.39 -7.30 1.79
N ILE A 7 6.40 -6.59 2.33
CA ILE A 7 7.65 -7.18 2.81
C ILE A 7 7.81 -6.89 4.29
N TYR A 8 7.95 -7.93 5.11
CA TYR A 8 8.21 -7.81 6.54
C TYR A 8 9.31 -8.78 6.99
N SER A 9 10.51 -8.23 7.23
CA SER A 9 11.70 -9.01 7.62
C SER A 9 11.99 -10.14 6.61
N PHE A 10 11.64 -11.39 6.94
CA PHE A 10 11.79 -12.59 6.10
C PHE A 10 10.46 -13.12 5.53
N HIS A 11 9.40 -12.32 5.60
CA HIS A 11 8.07 -12.63 5.05
C HIS A 11 7.77 -11.73 3.86
N LEU A 12 7.08 -12.32 2.89
CA LEU A 12 6.65 -11.67 1.66
C LEU A 12 5.23 -12.10 1.35
N PHE A 13 4.35 -11.13 1.12
CA PHE A 13 3.01 -11.35 0.59
C PHE A 13 2.89 -10.69 -0.78
N ILE A 14 2.34 -11.42 -1.74
CA ILE A 14 2.02 -10.92 -3.08
C ILE A 14 0.53 -11.17 -3.33
N GLY A 15 -0.22 -10.13 -3.65
CA GLY A 15 -1.67 -10.21 -3.89
C GLY A 15 -2.08 -9.57 -5.21
N ASN A 16 -3.32 -9.83 -5.65
CA ASN A 16 -3.95 -9.16 -6.79
C ASN A 16 -4.68 -7.86 -6.40
N PHE A 17 -4.96 -7.65 -5.12
CA PHE A 17 -5.83 -6.58 -4.63
C PHE A 17 -5.08 -5.27 -4.44
N ASP A 18 -5.78 -4.14 -4.56
CA ASP A 18 -5.33 -2.86 -4.01
C ASP A 18 -5.88 -2.63 -2.59
N TRP A 19 -5.28 -1.70 -1.84
CA TRP A 19 -5.81 -1.22 -0.55
C TRP A 19 -6.93 -0.17 -0.72
N VAL A 20 -7.85 -0.42 -1.64
CA VAL A 20 -9.05 0.40 -1.85
C VAL A 20 -10.27 -0.34 -1.32
N GLY A 21 -11.12 0.37 -0.56
CA GLY A 21 -12.27 -0.25 0.13
C GLY A 21 -13.23 -1.04 -0.79
N ASN A 22 -13.31 -0.67 -2.07
CA ASN A 22 -14.17 -1.34 -3.05
C ASN A 22 -13.67 -2.75 -3.39
N ASP A 23 -12.36 -2.96 -3.45
CA ASP A 23 -11.74 -4.23 -3.87
C ASP A 23 -11.98 -5.34 -2.85
N PHE A 24 -12.13 -4.99 -1.58
CA PHE A 24 -12.49 -5.93 -0.51
C PHE A 24 -13.90 -6.51 -0.64
N THR A 25 -14.80 -5.83 -1.37
CA THR A 25 -16.21 -6.24 -1.49
C THR A 25 -16.55 -6.82 -2.85
N GLN A 26 -15.82 -6.42 -3.90
CA GLN A 26 -16.17 -6.74 -5.27
C GLN A 26 -15.18 -7.70 -5.95
N ASN A 27 -13.97 -7.85 -5.42
CA ASN A 27 -12.93 -8.62 -6.09
C ASN A 27 -12.65 -9.96 -5.40
N ALA A 28 -12.50 -11.01 -6.20
CA ALA A 28 -12.16 -12.34 -5.72
C ALA A 28 -10.64 -12.52 -5.70
N GLY A 29 -10.03 -12.08 -4.61
CA GLY A 29 -9.63 -13.13 -3.70
C GLY A 29 -8.18 -13.54 -3.52
N ALA A 30 -7.21 -13.28 -4.39
CA ALA A 30 -5.99 -14.13 -4.40
C ALA A 30 -4.68 -13.47 -3.94
N GLY A 31 -3.90 -14.23 -3.17
CA GLY A 31 -2.53 -13.89 -2.81
C GLY A 31 -1.71 -15.09 -2.35
N ILE A 32 -0.38 -14.93 -2.35
CA ILE A 32 0.59 -15.93 -1.90
C ILE A 32 1.44 -15.35 -0.76
N VAL A 33 1.71 -16.18 0.26
CA VAL A 33 2.61 -15.85 1.36
C VAL A 33 3.86 -16.73 1.24
N ILE A 34 5.03 -16.10 1.27
CA ILE A 34 6.34 -16.75 1.28
C ILE A 34 7.03 -16.41 2.60
N ASN A 35 7.42 -17.44 3.34
CA ASN A 35 8.21 -17.31 4.57
C ASN A 35 9.55 -18.01 4.36
N GLN A 36 10.64 -17.24 4.43
CA GLN A 36 11.99 -17.78 4.23
C GLN A 36 12.92 -17.28 5.32
N ALA A 37 12.87 -17.94 6.49
CA ALA A 37 13.65 -17.59 7.67
C ALA A 37 15.17 -17.83 7.52
N ASP A 38 15.62 -18.56 6.50
CA ASP A 38 17.04 -18.84 6.31
C ASP A 38 17.79 -17.65 5.70
N VAL A 39 18.30 -16.81 6.59
CA VAL A 39 19.00 -15.55 6.29
C VAL A 39 20.40 -15.79 5.70
N ALA A 40 20.93 -17.02 5.68
CA ALA A 40 22.25 -17.28 5.13
C ALA A 40 22.23 -17.45 3.59
N ASN A 41 21.06 -17.74 3.02
CA ASN A 41 20.98 -18.04 1.60
C ASN A 41 20.86 -16.77 0.75
N ASN A 42 21.81 -16.57 -0.17
CA ASN A 42 21.81 -15.43 -1.10
C ASN A 42 20.79 -15.63 -2.23
N THR A 43 20.24 -16.83 -2.40
CA THR A 43 19.19 -17.10 -3.39
C THR A 43 17.77 -16.86 -2.86
N SER A 44 17.62 -16.31 -1.66
CA SER A 44 16.29 -16.01 -1.11
C SER A 44 15.51 -15.02 -1.98
N ILE A 45 14.32 -15.43 -2.41
CA ILE A 45 13.41 -14.60 -3.19
C ILE A 45 12.95 -13.37 -2.40
N VAL A 46 12.77 -13.52 -1.08
CA VAL A 46 12.40 -12.41 -0.18
C VAL A 46 13.49 -11.34 -0.18
N LYS A 47 14.77 -11.73 -0.12
CA LYS A 47 15.88 -10.78 -0.18
C LYS A 47 15.98 -10.09 -1.54
N GLN A 48 15.83 -10.83 -2.63
CA GLN A 48 15.89 -10.26 -3.98
C GLN A 48 14.78 -9.22 -4.19
N LEU A 49 13.55 -9.54 -3.80
CA LEU A 49 12.44 -8.60 -3.90
C LEU A 49 12.59 -7.40 -2.96
N LYS A 50 13.13 -7.61 -1.75
CA LYS A 50 13.49 -6.51 -0.85
C LYS A 50 14.54 -5.58 -1.47
N ALA A 51 15.56 -6.11 -2.12
CA ALA A 51 16.59 -5.30 -2.78
C ALA A 51 16.01 -4.45 -3.93
N VAL A 52 15.08 -5.01 -4.72
CA VAL A 52 14.36 -4.27 -5.77
C VAL A 52 13.49 -3.17 -5.16
N PHE A 53 12.74 -3.50 -4.10
CA PHE A 53 11.94 -2.51 -3.37
C PHE A 53 12.80 -1.35 -2.85
N GLU A 54 13.92 -1.65 -2.17
CA GLU A 54 14.82 -0.63 -1.63
C GLU A 54 15.44 0.23 -2.72
N ARG A 55 15.82 -0.35 -3.87
CA ARG A 55 16.31 0.40 -5.03
C ARG A 55 15.30 1.43 -5.51
N ASP A 56 14.03 1.05 -5.61
CA ASP A 56 12.97 1.92 -6.11
C ASP A 56 12.52 2.93 -5.04
N TRP A 57 12.49 2.52 -3.76
CA TRP A 57 12.13 3.36 -2.63
C TRP A 57 13.12 4.51 -2.39
N TYR A 58 14.42 4.22 -2.52
CA TYR A 58 15.49 5.22 -2.37
C TYR A 58 15.92 5.86 -3.70
N SER A 59 15.20 5.58 -4.79
CA SER A 59 15.47 6.17 -6.10
C SER A 59 15.25 7.68 -6.08
N HIS A 60 15.98 8.41 -6.94
CA HIS A 60 15.73 9.83 -7.19
C HIS A 60 14.35 10.12 -7.81
N TYR A 61 13.66 9.10 -8.32
CA TYR A 61 12.29 9.22 -8.78
C TYR A 61 11.25 9.15 -7.64
N ALA A 62 11.64 8.64 -6.46
CA ALA A 62 10.73 8.52 -5.32
C ALA A 62 10.39 9.91 -4.77
N LYS A 63 9.09 10.15 -4.54
CA LYS A 63 8.58 11.42 -4.01
C LYS A 63 7.95 11.20 -2.64
N SER A 64 8.49 11.88 -1.62
CA SER A 64 7.88 11.89 -0.29
C SER A 64 6.57 12.67 -0.31
N LEU A 65 5.48 12.02 0.05
CA LEU A 65 4.19 12.67 0.25
C LEU A 65 4.20 13.37 1.61
N GLN A 66 4.27 14.69 1.61
CA GLN A 66 4.14 15.45 2.86
C GLN A 66 2.67 15.54 3.27
N PRO A 67 2.31 15.17 4.51
CA PRO A 67 0.93 15.21 4.99
C PRO A 67 0.27 16.60 4.85
N THR A 68 1.08 17.65 4.96
CA THR A 68 0.67 19.06 4.90
C THR A 68 0.50 19.61 3.48
N LYS A 69 1.00 18.91 2.45
CA LYS A 69 0.86 19.32 1.04
C LYS A 69 -0.34 18.67 0.35
N ILE A 70 -1.25 18.07 1.10
CA ILE A 70 -2.54 17.59 0.60
C ILE A 70 -3.60 18.61 1.02
N PRO A 71 -3.74 19.76 0.31
CA PRO A 71 -4.47 20.92 0.83
C PRO A 71 -5.98 20.68 0.88
N ASN A 72 -6.46 19.60 0.28
CA ASN A 72 -7.88 19.40 -0.03
C ASN A 72 -8.55 18.24 0.70
N CYS A 73 -7.80 17.34 1.38
CA CYS A 73 -8.43 16.22 2.07
C CYS A 73 -9.22 16.66 3.31
N LEU A 74 -8.71 17.64 4.08
CA LEU A 74 -9.44 18.22 5.21
C LEU A 74 -10.62 19.08 4.77
N ASN A 75 -10.45 19.89 3.72
CA ASN A 75 -11.52 20.73 3.19
C ASN A 75 -12.68 19.89 2.62
N TYR A 76 -12.39 18.76 1.96
CA TYR A 76 -13.43 17.83 1.53
C TYR A 76 -14.25 17.26 2.70
N LYS A 77 -13.58 16.88 3.81
CA LYS A 77 -14.28 16.38 4.99
C LYS A 77 -15.11 17.45 5.70
N LEU A 78 -14.60 18.68 5.80
CA LEU A 78 -15.32 19.81 6.39
C LEU A 78 -16.55 20.18 5.56
N ASN A 79 -16.42 20.29 4.24
CA ASN A 79 -17.54 20.61 3.35
C ASN A 79 -18.63 19.54 3.38
N LYS A 80 -18.26 18.26 3.46
CA LYS A 80 -19.23 17.15 3.60
C LYS A 80 -19.96 17.18 4.95
N ALA A 81 -19.27 17.51 6.04
CA ALA A 81 -19.87 17.62 7.37
C ALA A 81 -20.79 18.84 7.52
N VAL A 82 -20.46 19.96 6.86
CA VAL A 82 -21.31 21.14 6.80
C VAL A 82 -22.57 20.86 5.98
N ALA A 83 -22.42 20.25 4.79
CA ALA A 83 -23.56 19.88 3.95
C ALA A 83 -24.53 18.89 4.63
N SER A 84 -24.02 17.93 5.42
CA SER A 84 -24.89 17.00 6.15
C SER A 84 -25.64 17.65 7.32
N LYS A 85 -25.09 18.72 7.92
CA LYS A 85 -25.79 19.49 8.95
C LYS A 85 -26.88 20.38 8.36
N THR A 86 -26.68 20.93 7.16
CA THR A 86 -27.69 21.79 6.50
C THR A 86 -28.87 20.99 5.96
N ALA A 87 -28.70 19.69 5.66
CA ALA A 87 -29.77 18.80 5.20
C ALA A 87 -30.66 18.21 6.32
N MET A 88 -30.38 18.52 7.59
CA MET A 88 -31.12 18.06 8.76
C MET A 88 -32.02 19.14 9.40
N ASN A 89 -32.15 20.31 8.75
CA ASN A 89 -33.09 21.37 9.11
C ASN A 89 -34.19 21.52 8.06
#